data_AF-Q09BW6-F1
#
_entry.id   AF-Q09BW6-F1
#
_cell.length_a   1.000
_cell.length_b   1.000
_cell.length_c   1.000
_cell.angle_alpha   90.00
_cell.angle_beta   90.00
_cell.angle_gamma   90.00
#
_symmetry.space_group_name_H-M   'P 1'
#
loop_
_entity.id
_entity.type
_entity.pdbx_description
1 polymer ?
#
loop_
_entity_poly.entity_id
_entity_poly.type
_entity_poly.pdbx_seq_one_letter_code
_entity_poly.pdbx_strand_id
1 'polypeptide(L)'
;MESPPMNLLTDGRALFAVLCVTAWLPPQAEAQPILQLKCNLDSRNPSQAEARVYWARRCALTTHVIAPGAYFDTYIPAATGGTLKDYAETDLNSNGFGMNAYTAQADAFEVNASFINKLYMSGPTYQGLDAHGYYEWWRPAARRKSRPFYPIFGSHFDIYNSSNQQLYPHPQLSNCSLYRDPNGTVLATGYSFYVNGYCEAAASSDRCTTDRLNVREAKERIDWARQCGLRQNVGNPSAWFDTGLPSLDLSTTLKDYSEAAAPADRRYSGPSVSYEINAAYVSSLYKSGASSYQGVDAQGYYKWGRDPGLVRQRPMYPIFGSSPDINSGALLTPGTGSDCNVYSSTGAAASFYVNKYCESIY
;
A
#
# COMPACT_ATOMS: atom_id res chain seq x y z
N MET A 1 55.97 12.49 -67.09
CA MET A 1 55.39 12.73 -65.76
C MET A 1 53.92 13.02 -65.98
N GLU A 2 53.14 11.95 -66.08
CA GLU A 2 51.70 12.00 -66.33
C GLU A 2 50.97 12.18 -65.00
N SER A 3 50.02 13.12 -64.98
CA SER A 3 49.13 13.34 -63.84
C SER A 3 48.10 12.21 -63.74
N PRO A 4 47.82 11.67 -62.54
CA PRO A 4 46.67 10.82 -62.35
C PRO A 4 45.38 11.66 -62.22
N PRO A 5 44.26 11.21 -62.82
CA PRO A 5 42.97 11.89 -62.74
C PRO A 5 42.25 11.64 -61.41
N MET A 6 41.54 12.67 -60.94
CA MET A 6 40.49 12.56 -59.93
C MET A 6 39.31 11.75 -60.48
N ASN A 7 38.86 10.74 -59.74
CA ASN A 7 37.51 10.20 -59.87
C ASN A 7 36.73 10.53 -58.59
N LEU A 8 35.91 11.58 -58.72
CA LEU A 8 34.68 11.78 -57.96
C LEU A 8 33.73 10.59 -58.18
N LEU A 9 32.84 10.37 -57.21
CA LEU A 9 31.65 9.50 -57.19
C LEU A 9 31.84 8.17 -56.46
N THR A 10 31.57 8.18 -55.16
CA THR A 10 30.61 7.23 -54.56
C THR A 10 30.10 7.61 -53.15
N ASP A 11 30.15 8.88 -52.73
CA ASP A 11 29.48 9.34 -51.49
C ASP A 11 28.00 9.67 -51.71
N GLY A 12 27.22 8.69 -52.18
CA GLY A 12 25.81 8.87 -52.52
C GLY A 12 24.84 7.95 -51.78
N ARG A 13 25.28 7.27 -50.70
CA ARG A 13 24.43 6.29 -49.99
C ARG A 13 24.45 6.36 -48.46
N ALA A 14 25.24 7.25 -47.86
CA ALA A 14 25.32 7.38 -46.40
C ALA A 14 24.40 8.47 -45.80
N LEU A 15 23.76 9.31 -46.62
CA LEU A 15 23.00 10.48 -46.11
C LEU A 15 21.48 10.26 -45.97
N PHE A 16 20.92 9.16 -46.43
CA PHE A 16 19.47 8.87 -46.30
C PHE A 16 19.10 7.93 -45.15
N ALA A 17 20.08 7.31 -44.47
CA ALA A 17 19.80 6.41 -43.34
C ALA A 17 19.83 7.12 -41.96
N VAL A 18 20.40 8.33 -41.86
CA VAL A 18 20.55 9.05 -40.59
C VAL A 18 19.33 9.95 -40.27
N LEU A 19 18.50 10.28 -41.27
CA LEU A 19 17.35 11.19 -41.10
C LEU A 19 16.02 10.51 -40.74
N CYS A 20 15.93 9.17 -40.74
CA CYS A 20 14.67 8.45 -40.45
C CYS A 20 14.59 7.80 -39.07
N VAL A 21 15.64 7.84 -38.24
CA VAL A 21 15.65 7.17 -36.92
C VAL A 21 15.34 8.12 -35.75
N THR A 22 15.38 9.44 -35.95
CA THR A 22 15.14 10.43 -34.88
C THR A 22 13.70 10.96 -34.81
N ALA A 23 12.85 10.65 -35.81
CA ALA A 23 11.48 11.20 -35.88
C ALA A 23 10.42 10.36 -35.13
N TRP A 24 10.81 9.27 -34.48
CA TRP A 24 9.88 8.33 -33.82
C TRP A 24 10.31 7.91 -32.42
N LEU A 25 11.15 8.72 -31.75
CA LEU A 25 11.20 8.62 -30.29
C LEU A 25 9.87 9.17 -29.79
N PRO A 26 9.07 8.39 -29.03
CA PRO A 26 7.86 8.92 -28.42
C PRO A 26 8.26 10.19 -27.68
N PRO A 27 7.53 11.32 -27.84
CA PRO A 27 7.81 12.51 -27.07
C PRO A 27 7.90 12.05 -25.62
N GLN A 28 9.06 12.27 -24.99
CA GLN A 28 9.15 12.08 -23.55
C GLN A 28 8.02 12.93 -23.00
N ALA A 29 7.02 12.28 -22.39
CA ALA A 29 6.01 12.98 -21.64
C ALA A 29 6.77 13.66 -20.51
N GLU A 30 7.20 14.90 -20.75
CA GLU A 30 7.85 15.72 -19.75
C GLU A 30 6.84 15.80 -18.61
N ALA A 31 7.14 15.11 -17.51
CA ALA A 31 6.39 15.28 -16.29
C ALA A 31 6.37 16.78 -16.03
N GLN A 32 5.16 17.38 -16.07
CA GLN A 32 4.99 18.82 -15.95
C GLN A 32 5.81 19.29 -14.74
N PRO A 33 6.82 20.16 -14.91
CA PRO A 33 7.77 20.46 -13.83
C PRO A 33 7.09 20.90 -12.52
N ILE A 34 5.95 21.58 -12.63
CA ILE A 34 5.13 21.99 -11.49
C ILE A 34 4.45 20.79 -10.81
N LEU A 35 3.90 19.84 -11.57
CA LEU A 35 3.34 18.61 -11.02
C LEU A 35 4.41 17.80 -10.28
N GLN A 36 5.60 17.65 -10.88
CA GLN A 36 6.71 16.95 -10.24
C GLN A 36 7.14 17.62 -8.93
N LEU A 37 7.21 18.95 -8.90
CA LEU A 37 7.50 19.70 -7.68
C LEU A 37 6.44 19.45 -6.59
N LYS A 38 5.15 19.52 -6.93
CA LYS A 38 4.05 19.23 -5.99
C LYS A 38 4.09 17.78 -5.50
N CYS A 39 4.43 16.83 -6.35
CA CYS A 39 4.63 15.43 -5.98
C CYS A 39 5.82 15.22 -5.04
N ASN A 40 6.93 15.96 -5.24
CA ASN A 40 8.08 15.89 -4.35
C ASN A 40 7.75 16.47 -2.96
N LEU A 41 6.98 17.56 -2.90
CA LEU A 41 6.54 18.19 -1.65
C LEU A 41 5.52 17.35 -0.88
N ASP A 42 4.78 16.48 -1.56
CA ASP A 42 3.75 15.62 -0.98
C ASP A 42 4.06 14.14 -1.20
N SER A 43 5.35 13.79 -1.21
CA SER A 43 5.81 12.43 -1.48
C SER A 43 5.19 11.43 -0.52
N ARG A 44 4.51 10.41 -1.06
CA ARG A 44 3.87 9.33 -0.30
C ARG A 44 4.46 7.98 -0.65
N ASN A 45 4.62 7.13 0.37
CA ASN A 45 4.91 5.71 0.15
C ASN A 45 3.65 4.99 -0.40
N PRO A 46 3.76 3.73 -0.86
CA PRO A 46 2.64 2.99 -1.44
C PRO A 46 1.43 2.83 -0.51
N SER A 47 1.63 2.61 0.80
CA SER A 47 0.50 2.43 1.74
C SER A 47 -0.21 3.76 2.03
N GLN A 48 0.51 4.86 2.12
CA GLN A 48 -0.04 6.21 2.28
C GLN A 48 -0.76 6.66 1.01
N ALA A 49 -0.18 6.40 -0.16
CA ALA A 49 -0.80 6.66 -1.46
C ALA A 49 -2.11 5.87 -1.61
N GLU A 50 -2.09 4.58 -1.27
CA GLU A 50 -3.29 3.73 -1.24
C GLU A 50 -4.35 4.29 -0.29
N ALA A 51 -3.98 4.59 0.96
CA ALA A 51 -4.91 5.16 1.94
C ALA A 51 -5.54 6.46 1.44
N ARG A 52 -4.77 7.31 0.73
CA ARG A 52 -5.30 8.54 0.12
C ARG A 52 -6.30 8.25 -1.00
N VAL A 53 -6.08 7.22 -1.82
CA VAL A 53 -7.04 6.85 -2.87
C VAL A 53 -8.35 6.32 -2.27
N TYR A 54 -8.27 5.49 -1.22
CA TYR A 54 -9.46 5.07 -0.46
C TYR A 54 -10.18 6.26 0.18
N TRP A 55 -9.43 7.19 0.77
CA TRP A 55 -9.97 8.42 1.33
C TRP A 55 -10.71 9.25 0.27
N ALA A 56 -10.11 9.43 -0.91
CA ALA A 56 -10.70 10.18 -2.01
C ALA A 56 -12.01 9.52 -2.49
N ARG A 57 -12.02 8.19 -2.66
CA ARG A 57 -13.23 7.42 -2.98
C ARG A 57 -14.30 7.64 -1.90
N ARG A 58 -13.97 7.46 -0.62
CA ARG A 58 -14.92 7.66 0.48
C ARG A 58 -15.51 9.07 0.46
N CYS A 59 -14.69 10.09 0.24
CA CYS A 59 -15.15 11.46 0.19
C CYS A 59 -16.06 11.72 -1.00
N ALA A 60 -15.67 11.31 -2.21
CA ALA A 60 -16.55 11.40 -3.39
C ALA A 60 -17.93 10.77 -3.15
N LEU A 61 -17.96 9.56 -2.59
CA LEU A 61 -19.21 8.85 -2.31
C LEU A 61 -20.07 9.55 -1.24
N THR A 62 -19.44 10.04 -0.17
CA THR A 62 -20.18 10.58 0.99
C THR A 62 -20.57 12.05 0.86
N THR A 63 -19.85 12.83 0.07
CA THR A 63 -20.13 14.28 -0.09
C THR A 63 -20.87 14.62 -1.36
N HIS A 64 -20.71 13.85 -2.44
CA HIS A 64 -21.32 14.18 -3.74
C HIS A 64 -22.35 13.15 -4.22
N VAL A 65 -22.04 11.86 -4.16
CA VAL A 65 -22.96 10.82 -4.61
C VAL A 65 -24.11 10.65 -3.62
N ILE A 66 -23.79 10.64 -2.31
CA ILE A 66 -24.69 10.63 -1.14
C ILE A 66 -25.54 9.36 -0.98
N ALA A 67 -26.07 8.79 -2.06
CA ALA A 67 -26.95 7.64 -2.05
C ALA A 67 -26.31 6.41 -2.75
N PRO A 68 -26.22 5.24 -2.09
CA PRO A 68 -25.65 4.04 -2.70
C PRO A 68 -26.37 3.57 -3.98
N GLY A 69 -27.65 3.92 -4.13
CA GLY A 69 -28.46 3.61 -5.31
C GLY A 69 -28.24 4.54 -6.51
N ALA A 70 -27.45 5.60 -6.39
CA ALA A 70 -27.18 6.57 -7.46
C ALA A 70 -26.11 6.08 -8.46
N TYR A 71 -25.89 4.77 -8.55
CA TYR A 71 -24.95 4.19 -9.51
C TYR A 71 -25.52 4.25 -10.93
N PHE A 72 -24.63 4.19 -11.91
CA PHE A 72 -24.97 3.87 -13.29
C PHE A 72 -24.32 2.55 -13.70
N ASP A 73 -24.91 1.91 -14.71
CA ASP A 73 -24.35 0.71 -15.31
C ASP A 73 -23.28 1.11 -16.33
N THR A 74 -22.06 0.63 -16.16
CA THR A 74 -20.96 0.91 -17.11
C THR A 74 -21.04 0.04 -18.37
N TYR A 75 -21.88 -0.99 -18.36
CA TYR A 75 -21.93 -2.08 -19.36
C TYR A 75 -20.63 -2.87 -19.52
N ILE A 76 -19.63 -2.63 -18.66
CA ILE A 76 -18.39 -3.40 -18.64
C ILE A 76 -18.65 -4.70 -17.87
N PRO A 77 -18.28 -5.89 -18.41
CA PRO A 77 -18.49 -7.15 -17.70
C PRO A 77 -17.73 -7.22 -16.37
N ALA A 78 -18.42 -7.61 -15.30
CA ALA A 78 -17.81 -7.88 -14.01
C ALA A 78 -17.32 -9.33 -13.94
N ALA A 79 -16.15 -9.56 -13.33
CA ALA A 79 -15.62 -10.91 -13.11
C ALA A 79 -16.48 -11.73 -12.12
N THR A 80 -17.30 -11.06 -11.31
CA THR A 80 -18.31 -11.69 -10.43
C THR A 80 -19.62 -12.03 -11.14
N GLY A 81 -19.75 -11.72 -12.43
CA GLY A 81 -20.99 -11.85 -13.20
C GLY A 81 -21.79 -10.54 -13.27
N GLY A 82 -22.55 -10.36 -14.36
CA GLY A 82 -23.25 -9.11 -14.67
C GLY A 82 -22.32 -8.01 -15.17
N THR A 83 -22.69 -6.76 -14.92
CA THR A 83 -21.98 -5.55 -15.35
C THR A 83 -21.50 -4.73 -14.16
N LEU A 84 -20.36 -4.05 -14.34
CA LEU A 84 -19.76 -3.18 -13.33
C LEU A 84 -20.62 -1.94 -13.11
N LYS A 85 -20.86 -1.59 -11.84
CA LYS A 85 -21.59 -0.38 -11.43
C LYS A 85 -20.64 0.69 -10.94
N ASP A 86 -20.79 1.91 -11.45
CA ASP A 86 -19.97 3.05 -11.05
C ASP A 86 -20.84 4.24 -10.61
N TYR A 87 -20.19 5.26 -10.08
CA TYR A 87 -20.76 6.49 -9.59
C TYR A 87 -20.06 7.66 -10.26
N ALA A 88 -20.84 8.64 -10.71
CA ALA A 88 -20.31 9.92 -11.15
C ALA A 88 -20.28 10.85 -9.94
N GLU A 89 -19.09 11.32 -9.56
CA GLU A 89 -18.94 12.28 -8.48
C GLU A 89 -19.53 13.65 -8.85
N THR A 90 -19.41 14.04 -10.12
CA THR A 90 -19.98 15.29 -10.61
C THR A 90 -20.36 15.15 -12.09
N ASP A 91 -21.16 16.08 -12.59
CA ASP A 91 -21.60 16.09 -13.99
C ASP A 91 -20.63 16.94 -14.82
N LEU A 92 -20.09 16.35 -15.90
CA LEU A 92 -19.12 16.99 -16.78
C LEU A 92 -19.67 18.26 -17.47
N ASN A 93 -20.99 18.35 -17.69
CA ASN A 93 -21.58 19.48 -18.40
C ASN A 93 -21.67 20.73 -17.49
N SER A 94 -21.96 20.52 -16.21
CA SER A 94 -22.10 21.57 -15.21
C SER A 94 -20.83 21.86 -14.42
N ASN A 95 -19.93 20.88 -14.31
CA ASN A 95 -18.69 20.97 -13.56
C ASN A 95 -17.49 20.42 -14.34
N GLY A 96 -17.31 20.91 -15.57
CA GLY A 96 -16.28 20.41 -16.49
C GLY A 96 -14.85 20.49 -15.95
N PHE A 97 -14.56 21.36 -14.98
CA PHE A 97 -13.24 21.47 -14.35
C PHE A 97 -13.08 20.66 -13.06
N GLY A 98 -14.12 19.97 -12.59
CA GLY A 98 -14.03 19.14 -11.38
C GLY A 98 -13.90 19.95 -10.10
N MET A 99 -14.58 21.09 -10.03
CA MET A 99 -14.65 21.91 -8.83
C MET A 99 -15.18 21.08 -7.67
N ASN A 100 -14.41 21.01 -6.59
CA ASN A 100 -14.66 20.24 -5.38
C ASN A 100 -14.79 18.72 -5.61
N ALA A 101 -14.25 18.18 -6.70
CA ALA A 101 -14.19 16.74 -6.92
C ALA A 101 -12.92 16.13 -6.29
N TYR A 102 -13.06 14.95 -5.68
CA TYR A 102 -11.99 14.14 -5.10
C TYR A 102 -11.37 13.17 -6.12
N THR A 103 -12.10 12.89 -7.21
CA THR A 103 -11.67 12.08 -8.37
C THR A 103 -11.42 12.99 -9.58
N ALA A 104 -10.61 12.54 -10.54
CA ALA A 104 -10.17 13.43 -11.62
C ALA A 104 -11.11 13.41 -12.83
N GLN A 105 -11.05 14.52 -13.56
CA GLN A 105 -11.74 14.74 -14.83
C GLN A 105 -11.38 13.70 -15.91
N ALA A 106 -10.14 13.20 -15.92
CA ALA A 106 -9.66 12.29 -16.96
C ALA A 106 -10.40 10.94 -16.99
N ASP A 107 -11.01 10.55 -15.87
CA ASP A 107 -11.84 9.37 -15.73
C ASP A 107 -13.33 9.77 -15.69
N ALA A 108 -13.72 10.90 -16.31
CA ALA A 108 -15.09 11.43 -16.32
C ALA A 108 -15.75 11.59 -14.93
N PHE A 109 -14.92 11.77 -13.89
CA PHE A 109 -15.35 11.78 -12.48
C PHE A 109 -16.02 10.47 -12.02
N GLU A 110 -15.71 9.36 -12.70
CA GLU A 110 -16.12 8.02 -12.33
C GLU A 110 -15.31 7.53 -11.12
N VAL A 111 -16.00 7.24 -10.03
CA VAL A 111 -15.38 7.01 -8.73
C VAL A 111 -14.62 5.67 -8.68
N ASN A 112 -15.28 4.58 -9.05
CA ASN A 112 -14.69 3.24 -8.99
C ASN A 112 -13.69 3.01 -10.12
N ALA A 113 -13.92 3.53 -11.32
CA ALA A 113 -12.95 3.50 -12.41
C ALA A 113 -11.66 4.26 -12.05
N SER A 114 -11.77 5.48 -11.51
CA SER A 114 -10.63 6.24 -10.99
C SER A 114 -9.86 5.44 -9.94
N PHE A 115 -10.59 4.89 -8.97
CA PHE A 115 -10.04 4.12 -7.86
C PHE A 115 -9.26 2.89 -8.35
N ILE A 116 -9.85 2.07 -9.23
CA ILE A 116 -9.20 0.83 -9.69
C ILE A 116 -7.97 1.13 -10.56
N ASN A 117 -8.05 2.16 -11.42
CA ASN A 117 -6.94 2.56 -12.30
C ASN A 117 -5.75 3.11 -11.51
N LYS A 118 -5.97 3.68 -10.32
CA LYS A 118 -4.90 4.22 -9.49
C LYS A 118 -4.20 3.14 -8.67
N LEU A 119 -4.93 2.10 -8.26
CA LEU A 119 -4.40 1.04 -7.38
C LEU A 119 -3.91 -0.23 -8.09
N TYR A 120 -4.47 -0.56 -9.26
CA TYR A 120 -4.23 -1.86 -9.89
C TYR A 120 -3.77 -1.74 -11.34
N MET A 121 -2.93 -2.69 -11.77
CA MET A 121 -2.67 -2.99 -13.17
C MET A 121 -3.93 -3.57 -13.83
N SER A 122 -4.04 -3.49 -15.16
CA SER A 122 -5.16 -4.01 -15.95
C SER A 122 -5.52 -5.46 -15.61
N GLY A 123 -6.76 -5.88 -15.78
CA GLY A 123 -7.17 -7.27 -15.56
C GLY A 123 -8.64 -7.42 -15.18
N PRO A 124 -9.08 -8.65 -14.88
CA PRO A 124 -10.46 -8.93 -14.45
C PRO A 124 -10.81 -8.12 -13.21
N THR A 125 -11.89 -7.34 -13.30
CA THR A 125 -12.36 -6.46 -12.22
C THR A 125 -13.59 -7.09 -11.59
N TYR A 126 -13.52 -7.28 -10.28
CA TYR A 126 -14.57 -7.84 -9.45
C TYR A 126 -15.33 -6.69 -8.80
N GLN A 127 -16.59 -6.92 -8.44
CA GLN A 127 -17.38 -5.94 -7.70
C GLN A 127 -18.22 -6.61 -6.60
N GLY A 128 -18.61 -5.79 -5.62
CA GLY A 128 -19.43 -6.15 -4.47
C GLY A 128 -19.84 -4.89 -3.72
N LEU A 129 -20.58 -5.03 -2.63
CA LEU A 129 -20.99 -3.89 -1.80
C LEU A 129 -19.98 -3.67 -0.67
N ASP A 130 -19.62 -2.40 -0.43
CA ASP A 130 -18.86 -2.01 0.74
C ASP A 130 -19.75 -1.91 2.00
N ALA A 131 -19.13 -1.59 3.13
CA ALA A 131 -19.82 -1.51 4.42
C ALA A 131 -20.95 -0.46 4.49
N HIS A 132 -21.00 0.47 3.53
CA HIS A 132 -22.03 1.50 3.43
C HIS A 132 -23.02 1.23 2.29
N GLY A 133 -22.93 0.06 1.66
CA GLY A 133 -23.83 -0.37 0.60
C GLY A 133 -23.48 0.17 -0.79
N TYR A 134 -22.35 0.85 -0.97
CA TYR A 134 -21.91 1.29 -2.30
C TYR A 134 -21.21 0.15 -3.03
N TYR A 135 -21.35 0.09 -4.35
CA TYR A 135 -20.55 -0.80 -5.18
C TYR A 135 -19.08 -0.41 -5.09
N GLU A 136 -18.22 -1.37 -4.78
CA GLU A 136 -16.77 -1.25 -4.76
C GLU A 136 -16.16 -2.22 -5.75
N TRP A 137 -15.17 -1.73 -6.51
CA TRP A 137 -14.41 -2.56 -7.44
C TRP A 137 -13.08 -2.97 -6.84
N TRP A 138 -12.67 -4.21 -7.09
CA TRP A 138 -11.33 -4.67 -6.76
C TRP A 138 -10.76 -5.59 -7.84
N ARG A 139 -9.44 -5.75 -7.82
CA ARG A 139 -8.72 -6.77 -8.58
C ARG A 139 -7.94 -7.66 -7.60
N PRO A 140 -7.54 -8.88 -8.02
CA PRO A 140 -6.70 -9.74 -7.19
C PRO A 140 -5.43 -9.01 -6.72
N ALA A 141 -4.95 -9.32 -5.52
CA ALA A 141 -3.78 -8.67 -4.92
C ALA A 141 -2.53 -8.71 -5.83
N ALA A 142 -2.36 -9.78 -6.60
CA ALA A 142 -1.28 -9.93 -7.58
C ALA A 142 -1.30 -8.88 -8.72
N ARG A 143 -2.42 -8.17 -8.92
CA ARG A 143 -2.55 -7.06 -9.88
C ARG A 143 -2.33 -5.70 -9.24
N ARG A 144 -2.08 -5.62 -7.94
CA ARG A 144 -1.86 -4.34 -7.25
C ARG A 144 -0.57 -3.70 -7.74
N LYS A 145 -0.58 -2.37 -7.98
CA LYS A 145 0.62 -1.63 -8.35
C LYS A 145 1.57 -1.58 -7.16
N SER A 146 2.86 -1.84 -7.39
CA SER A 146 3.90 -1.63 -6.37
C SER A 146 4.04 -0.15 -6.02
N ARG A 147 3.76 0.73 -6.98
CA ARG A 147 3.74 2.19 -6.83
C ARG A 147 2.38 2.72 -7.31
N PRO A 148 1.35 2.71 -6.46
CA PRO A 148 0.04 3.21 -6.83
C PRO A 148 0.09 4.73 -7.08
N PHE A 149 -0.85 5.22 -7.86
CA PHE A 149 -1.02 6.66 -8.07
C PHE A 149 -1.95 7.24 -6.99
N TYR A 150 -1.75 8.49 -6.59
CA TYR A 150 -2.61 9.18 -5.64
C TYR A 150 -2.88 10.62 -6.07
N PRO A 151 -4.08 11.17 -5.79
CA PRO A 151 -4.43 12.52 -6.22
C PRO A 151 -3.66 13.57 -5.39
N ILE A 152 -3.34 14.68 -6.05
CA ILE A 152 -2.93 15.92 -5.41
C ILE A 152 -3.96 17.02 -5.68
N PHE A 153 -4.12 17.91 -4.70
CA PHE A 153 -5.16 18.93 -4.72
C PHE A 153 -4.56 20.33 -4.83
N GLY A 154 -5.30 21.22 -5.45
CA GLY A 154 -4.98 22.65 -5.50
C GLY A 154 -6.19 23.53 -5.36
N SER A 155 -5.97 24.81 -5.04
CA SER A 155 -7.02 25.84 -4.93
C SER A 155 -7.50 26.37 -6.28
N HIS A 156 -6.90 25.93 -7.38
CA HIS A 156 -7.25 26.34 -8.74
C HIS A 156 -7.12 25.16 -9.70
N PHE A 157 -7.97 25.10 -10.73
CA PHE A 157 -7.99 23.98 -11.69
C PHE A 157 -6.69 23.95 -12.54
N ASP A 158 -6.26 25.12 -13.00
CA ASP A 158 -4.98 25.29 -13.71
C ASP A 158 -3.81 25.19 -12.73
N ILE A 159 -2.97 24.16 -12.93
CA ILE A 159 -1.77 23.91 -12.14
C ILE A 159 -0.71 25.00 -12.28
N TYR A 160 -0.70 25.73 -13.40
CA TYR A 160 0.26 26.81 -13.69
C TYR A 160 -0.17 28.18 -13.17
N ASN A 161 -1.41 28.31 -12.69
CA ASN A 161 -1.91 29.57 -12.16
C ASN A 161 -1.09 29.97 -10.92
N SER A 162 -0.58 31.20 -10.89
CA SER A 162 0.25 31.72 -9.80
C SER A 162 -0.45 31.79 -8.44
N SER A 163 -1.79 31.80 -8.45
CA SER A 163 -2.63 31.76 -7.24
C SER A 163 -3.00 30.33 -6.82
N ASN A 164 -2.55 29.31 -7.56
CA ASN A 164 -2.81 27.92 -7.21
C ASN A 164 -1.92 27.47 -6.05
N GLN A 165 -2.55 27.26 -4.89
CA GLN A 165 -1.92 26.73 -3.70
C GLN A 165 -2.17 25.23 -3.63
N GLN A 166 -1.11 24.45 -3.36
CA GLN A 166 -1.27 23.03 -3.09
C GLN A 166 -2.06 22.82 -1.79
N LEU A 167 -2.99 21.88 -1.83
CA LEU A 167 -3.83 21.52 -0.70
C LEU A 167 -3.58 20.07 -0.31
N TYR A 168 -3.72 19.80 0.99
CA TYR A 168 -3.41 18.52 1.60
C TYR A 168 -4.63 17.96 2.34
N PRO A 169 -4.96 16.67 2.20
CA PRO A 169 -5.85 15.99 3.13
C PRO A 169 -5.28 16.02 4.55
N HIS A 170 -6.14 15.89 5.57
CA HIS A 170 -5.67 15.71 6.95
C HIS A 170 -4.71 14.51 7.02
N PRO A 171 -3.59 14.56 7.78
CA PRO A 171 -2.61 13.46 7.84
C PRO A 171 -3.20 12.10 8.21
N GLN A 172 -4.22 12.11 9.06
CA GLN A 172 -4.94 10.92 9.54
C GLN A 172 -6.09 10.51 8.62
N LEU A 173 -6.36 11.27 7.54
CA LEU A 173 -7.44 11.05 6.59
C LEU A 173 -8.82 10.93 7.27
N SER A 174 -8.99 11.57 8.43
CA SER A 174 -10.15 11.40 9.32
C SER A 174 -11.42 12.03 8.77
N ASN A 175 -11.30 13.18 8.09
CA ASN A 175 -12.39 13.93 7.49
C ASN A 175 -12.17 14.14 5.98
N CYS A 176 -13.13 14.73 5.27
CA CYS A 176 -13.03 15.06 3.85
C CYS A 176 -12.56 16.50 3.58
N SER A 177 -12.01 17.17 4.58
CA SER A 177 -11.51 18.52 4.44
C SER A 177 -10.08 18.55 3.89
N LEU A 178 -9.75 19.64 3.22
CA LEU A 178 -8.40 19.94 2.75
C LEU A 178 -7.79 21.07 3.60
N TYR A 179 -6.46 21.13 3.59
CA TYR A 179 -5.65 21.99 4.42
C TYR A 179 -4.56 22.66 3.59
N ARG A 180 -4.09 23.82 4.02
CA ARG A 180 -3.00 24.58 3.35
C ARG A 180 -1.61 24.05 3.72
N ASP A 181 -1.54 23.23 4.75
CA ASP A 181 -0.30 22.64 5.25
C ASP A 181 -0.41 21.11 5.33
N PRO A 182 0.70 20.39 5.16
CA PRO A 182 0.71 18.93 5.22
C PRO A 182 0.45 18.36 6.61
N ASN A 183 0.49 19.18 7.68
CA ASN A 183 0.20 18.74 9.05
C ASN A 183 -1.30 18.80 9.38
N GLY A 184 -2.14 19.33 8.48
CA GLY A 184 -3.58 19.40 8.68
C GLY A 184 -4.00 20.42 9.74
N THR A 185 -3.23 21.49 9.93
CA THR A 185 -3.46 22.48 11.00
C THR A 185 -4.24 23.72 10.54
N VAL A 186 -4.12 24.08 9.26
CA VAL A 186 -4.75 25.26 8.65
C VAL A 186 -5.76 24.83 7.61
N LEU A 187 -7.03 24.84 7.99
CA LEU A 187 -8.14 24.45 7.13
C LEU A 187 -8.20 25.32 5.87
N ALA A 188 -8.38 24.68 4.71
CA ALA A 188 -8.56 25.32 3.42
C ALA A 188 -9.98 25.91 3.30
N THR A 189 -10.20 27.09 3.90
CA THR A 189 -11.49 27.79 3.84
C THR A 189 -11.49 28.89 2.78
N GLY A 190 -12.67 29.15 2.19
CA GLY A 190 -12.91 30.31 1.32
C GLY A 190 -12.57 30.12 -0.16
N TYR A 191 -12.27 28.90 -0.62
CA TYR A 191 -12.07 28.60 -2.04
C TYR A 191 -12.47 27.16 -2.38
N SER A 192 -12.74 26.93 -3.66
CA SER A 192 -12.92 25.59 -4.22
C SER A 192 -11.59 24.85 -4.33
N PHE A 193 -11.64 23.53 -4.40
CA PHE A 193 -10.47 22.70 -4.68
C PHE A 193 -10.63 21.89 -5.97
N TYR A 194 -9.51 21.38 -6.48
CA TYR A 194 -9.44 20.62 -7.72
C TYR A 194 -8.38 19.53 -7.61
N VAL A 195 -8.59 18.38 -8.27
CA VAL A 195 -7.51 17.42 -8.52
C VAL A 195 -6.61 17.99 -9.61
N ASN A 196 -5.41 18.45 -9.25
CA ASN A 196 -4.46 19.01 -10.22
C ASN A 196 -3.65 17.95 -10.97
N GLY A 197 -3.68 16.70 -10.50
CA GLY A 197 -2.96 15.61 -11.11
C GLY A 197 -2.81 14.43 -10.16
N TYR A 198 -2.03 13.45 -10.62
CA TYR A 198 -1.70 12.27 -9.86
C TYR A 198 -0.20 12.15 -9.72
N CYS A 199 0.22 11.83 -8.51
CA CYS A 199 1.59 11.49 -8.22
C CYS A 199 1.70 9.97 -8.14
N GLU A 200 2.76 9.42 -8.73
CA GLU A 200 3.13 8.04 -8.45
C GLU A 200 3.68 7.97 -7.02
N ALA A 201 3.31 6.95 -6.26
CA ALA A 201 3.93 6.69 -4.97
C ALA A 201 5.45 6.69 -5.15
N ALA A 202 6.15 7.36 -4.22
CA ALA A 202 7.57 7.12 -4.08
C ALA A 202 7.76 5.62 -3.91
N ALA A 203 8.86 5.09 -4.47
CA ALA A 203 9.28 3.78 -4.05
C ALA A 203 9.29 3.83 -2.52
N SER A 204 8.47 2.98 -1.86
CA SER A 204 8.81 2.70 -0.49
C SER A 204 10.28 2.27 -0.52
N SER A 205 11.03 2.51 0.56
CA SER A 205 11.92 1.43 0.95
C SER A 205 11.00 0.22 1.10
N ASP A 206 10.68 -0.48 0.01
CA ASP A 206 9.77 -1.61 0.01
C ASP A 206 10.60 -2.69 0.65
N ARG A 207 10.68 -2.60 1.97
CA ARG A 207 11.51 -3.44 2.80
C ARG A 207 11.11 -4.89 2.54
N CYS A 208 9.88 -5.16 2.09
CA CYS A 208 9.46 -6.48 1.62
C CYS A 208 10.20 -6.93 0.34
N THR A 209 10.58 -6.01 -0.55
CA THR A 209 11.40 -6.30 -1.74
C THR A 209 12.91 -6.33 -1.46
N THR A 210 13.37 -5.64 -0.42
CA THR A 210 14.78 -5.71 0.02
C THR A 210 15.02 -6.94 0.88
N ASP A 211 14.11 -7.24 1.80
CA ASP A 211 14.13 -8.34 2.75
C ASP A 211 13.24 -9.48 2.26
N ARG A 212 13.45 -9.92 1.02
CA ARG A 212 12.63 -10.96 0.37
C ARG A 212 12.99 -12.32 0.94
N LEU A 213 12.02 -12.96 1.57
CA LEU A 213 12.15 -14.32 2.07
C LEU A 213 11.34 -15.30 1.22
N ASN A 214 11.91 -16.46 0.94
CA ASN A 214 11.15 -17.58 0.42
C ASN A 214 10.20 -18.15 1.49
N VAL A 215 9.32 -19.09 1.11
CA VAL A 215 8.32 -19.68 2.02
C VAL A 215 8.96 -20.29 3.27
N ARG A 216 10.13 -20.94 3.14
CA ARG A 216 10.82 -21.57 4.27
C ARG A 216 11.38 -20.52 5.22
N GLU A 217 12.14 -19.57 4.70
CA GLU A 217 12.76 -18.49 5.49
C GLU A 217 11.70 -17.64 6.21
N ALA A 218 10.56 -17.38 5.55
CA ALA A 218 9.44 -16.67 6.16
C ALA A 218 8.86 -17.44 7.36
N LYS A 219 8.67 -18.76 7.26
CA LYS A 219 8.22 -19.59 8.37
C LYS A 219 9.22 -19.58 9.53
N GLU A 220 10.50 -19.74 9.21
CA GLU A 220 11.60 -19.68 10.18
C GLU A 220 11.59 -18.34 10.92
N ARG A 221 11.39 -17.22 10.21
CA ARG A 221 11.30 -15.89 10.83
C ARG A 221 10.05 -15.71 11.70
N ILE A 222 8.90 -16.25 11.29
CA ILE A 222 7.67 -16.19 12.09
C ILE A 222 7.82 -17.00 13.39
N ASP A 223 8.38 -18.21 13.31
CA ASP A 223 8.67 -19.02 14.50
C ASP A 223 9.73 -18.33 15.39
N TRP A 224 10.79 -17.75 14.81
CA TRP A 224 11.80 -16.98 15.53
C TRP A 224 11.20 -15.78 16.28
N ALA A 225 10.37 -14.97 15.61
CA ALA A 225 9.73 -13.81 16.21
C ALA A 225 8.82 -14.20 17.39
N ARG A 226 8.04 -15.29 17.23
CA ARG A 226 7.25 -15.86 18.33
C ARG A 226 8.14 -16.28 19.51
N GLN A 227 9.17 -17.08 19.25
CA GLN A 227 10.07 -17.56 20.31
C GLN A 227 10.79 -16.42 21.04
N CYS A 228 11.12 -15.34 20.33
CA CYS A 228 11.74 -14.18 20.94
C CYS A 228 10.79 -13.33 21.75
N GLY A 229 9.55 -13.11 21.29
CA GLY A 229 8.50 -12.50 22.10
C GLY A 229 8.27 -13.26 23.41
N LEU A 230 8.18 -14.59 23.35
CA LEU A 230 7.98 -15.41 24.55
C LEU A 230 9.17 -15.32 25.52
N ARG A 231 10.40 -15.50 25.02
CA ARG A 231 11.59 -15.55 25.87
C ARG A 231 11.98 -14.19 26.45
N GLN A 232 11.84 -13.11 25.68
CA GLN A 232 12.33 -11.78 26.07
C GLN A 232 11.26 -10.95 26.77
N ASN A 233 10.00 -11.06 26.35
CA ASN A 233 8.95 -10.11 26.74
C ASN A 233 7.88 -10.69 27.65
N VAL A 234 7.77 -12.02 27.75
CA VAL A 234 6.76 -12.71 28.56
C VAL A 234 7.38 -13.44 29.75
N GLY A 235 8.46 -14.19 29.51
CA GLY A 235 9.25 -14.83 30.57
C GLY A 235 8.81 -16.27 30.89
N ASN A 236 7.75 -16.47 31.68
CA ASN A 236 7.33 -17.81 32.13
C ASN A 236 6.13 -18.34 31.31
N PRO A 237 6.07 -19.64 30.94
CA PRO A 237 4.92 -20.23 30.25
C PRO A 237 3.55 -20.04 30.92
N SER A 238 3.52 -19.80 32.23
CA SER A 238 2.30 -19.52 33.00
C SER A 238 1.77 -18.08 32.88
N ALA A 239 2.53 -17.14 32.29
CA ALA A 239 2.14 -15.74 32.13
C ALA A 239 1.18 -15.49 30.95
N TRP A 240 0.30 -16.46 30.68
CA TRP A 240 -0.73 -16.34 29.66
C TRP A 240 -1.96 -15.59 30.20
N PHE A 241 -2.75 -15.04 29.28
CA PHE A 241 -4.09 -14.56 29.57
C PHE A 241 -5.12 -15.32 28.73
N ASP A 242 -6.34 -15.42 29.24
CA ASP A 242 -7.47 -16.00 28.51
C ASP A 242 -8.00 -14.96 27.51
N THR A 243 -8.08 -15.33 26.23
CA THR A 243 -8.59 -14.46 25.17
C THR A 243 -10.12 -14.42 25.11
N GLY A 244 -10.81 -15.36 25.76
CA GLY A 244 -12.25 -15.56 25.63
C GLY A 244 -12.68 -16.15 24.28
N LEU A 245 -11.75 -16.36 23.33
CA LEU A 245 -12.05 -16.98 22.04
C LEU A 245 -12.14 -18.50 22.21
N PRO A 246 -13.18 -19.18 21.70
CA PRO A 246 -13.29 -20.62 21.83
C PRO A 246 -12.23 -21.35 21.00
N SER A 247 -11.66 -22.43 21.56
CA SER A 247 -10.83 -23.37 20.81
C SER A 247 -11.67 -24.15 19.78
N LEU A 248 -11.01 -24.76 18.79
CA LEU A 248 -11.67 -25.51 17.71
C LEU A 248 -12.61 -26.62 18.21
N ASP A 249 -12.26 -27.28 19.31
CA ASP A 249 -13.07 -28.32 19.95
C ASP A 249 -14.16 -27.77 20.89
N LEU A 250 -14.26 -26.44 21.02
CA LEU A 250 -15.19 -25.71 21.88
C LEU A 250 -15.12 -26.10 23.37
N SER A 251 -14.09 -26.85 23.78
CA SER A 251 -13.96 -27.37 25.14
C SER A 251 -13.30 -26.36 26.09
N THR A 252 -12.55 -25.42 25.52
CA THR A 252 -11.79 -24.41 26.26
C THR A 252 -11.77 -23.07 25.52
N THR A 253 -11.22 -22.07 26.17
CA THR A 253 -10.86 -20.79 25.57
C THR A 253 -9.37 -20.77 25.21
N LEU A 254 -9.05 -20.03 24.15
CA LEU A 254 -7.69 -19.88 23.67
C LEU A 254 -6.88 -19.00 24.64
N LYS A 255 -5.65 -19.41 24.91
CA LYS A 255 -4.71 -18.69 25.78
C LYS A 255 -3.61 -18.04 24.95
N ASP A 256 -3.36 -16.76 25.20
CA ASP A 256 -2.31 -16.01 24.52
C ASP A 256 -1.36 -15.34 25.51
N TYR A 257 -0.32 -14.73 24.97
CA TYR A 257 0.72 -14.00 25.66
C TYR A 257 0.84 -12.62 25.03
N SER A 258 1.03 -11.59 25.86
CA SER A 258 1.07 -10.20 25.39
C SER A 258 2.45 -9.60 25.59
N GLU A 259 2.95 -8.91 24.57
CA GLU A 259 4.15 -8.06 24.67
C GLU A 259 3.82 -6.62 25.09
N ALA A 260 2.57 -6.33 25.50
CA ALA A 260 2.14 -4.98 25.84
C ALA A 260 2.91 -4.36 27.02
N ALA A 261 3.44 -5.19 27.93
CA ALA A 261 4.28 -4.75 29.05
C ALA A 261 5.75 -4.51 28.67
N ALA A 262 6.21 -4.99 27.51
CA ALA A 262 7.58 -4.78 27.03
C ALA A 262 7.75 -3.37 26.44
N PRO A 263 8.97 -2.82 26.42
CA PRO A 263 9.26 -1.57 25.70
C PRO A 263 8.75 -1.64 24.25
N ALA A 264 8.11 -0.56 23.78
CA ALA A 264 7.49 -0.52 22.45
C ALA A 264 8.49 -0.79 21.31
N ASP A 265 9.77 -0.50 21.57
CA ASP A 265 10.90 -0.64 20.68
C ASP A 265 11.64 -1.98 20.84
N ARG A 266 10.97 -3.00 21.40
CA ARG A 266 11.46 -4.39 21.52
C ARG A 266 10.37 -5.45 21.37
N ARG A 267 9.26 -5.16 20.69
CA ARG A 267 8.13 -6.10 20.51
C ARG A 267 8.21 -6.82 19.16
N TYR A 268 7.98 -8.14 19.14
CA TYR A 268 8.15 -9.00 17.96
C TYR A 268 6.84 -9.28 17.19
N SER A 269 5.68 -9.18 17.84
CA SER A 269 4.33 -9.35 17.25
C SER A 269 3.78 -8.07 16.59
N GLY A 270 4.33 -6.92 16.95
CA GLY A 270 3.87 -5.63 16.43
C GLY A 270 2.46 -5.22 16.87
N PRO A 271 2.02 -4.01 16.49
CA PRO A 271 0.77 -3.42 16.98
C PRO A 271 -0.50 -3.97 16.31
N SER A 272 -0.40 -4.63 15.16
CA SER A 272 -1.56 -5.02 14.33
C SER A 272 -2.48 -6.07 14.96
N VAL A 273 -2.01 -6.75 16.00
CA VAL A 273 -2.77 -7.73 16.77
C VAL A 273 -2.68 -7.45 18.27
N SER A 274 -2.68 -6.18 18.68
CA SER A 274 -2.62 -5.78 20.10
C SER A 274 -1.41 -6.36 20.86
N TYR A 275 -0.31 -6.63 20.16
CA TYR A 275 0.90 -7.26 20.69
C TYR A 275 0.70 -8.69 21.23
N GLU A 276 -0.32 -9.40 20.74
CA GLU A 276 -0.64 -10.78 21.09
C GLU A 276 0.20 -11.75 20.23
N ILE A 277 0.97 -12.61 20.90
CA ILE A 277 2.02 -13.40 20.27
C ILE A 277 1.45 -14.54 19.42
N ASN A 278 0.51 -15.32 19.95
CA ASN A 278 -0.08 -16.45 19.22
C ASN A 278 -1.06 -15.96 18.15
N ALA A 279 -1.79 -14.87 18.39
CA ALA A 279 -2.59 -14.21 17.35
C ALA A 279 -1.72 -13.70 16.18
N ALA A 280 -0.58 -13.07 16.45
CA ALA A 280 0.39 -12.67 15.41
C ALA A 280 0.89 -13.90 14.63
N TYR A 281 1.27 -14.95 15.35
CA TYR A 281 1.78 -16.19 14.77
C TYR A 281 0.77 -16.84 13.80
N VAL A 282 -0.48 -16.99 14.23
CA VAL A 282 -1.51 -17.65 13.43
C VAL A 282 -1.94 -16.80 12.24
N SER A 283 -2.12 -15.49 12.43
CA SER A 283 -2.49 -14.59 11.32
C SER A 283 -1.42 -14.53 10.23
N SER A 284 -0.15 -14.70 10.63
CA SER A 284 1.03 -14.75 9.77
C SER A 284 1.13 -16.04 8.94
N LEU A 285 0.83 -17.19 9.53
CA LEU A 285 1.03 -18.50 8.88
C LEU A 285 -0.21 -19.04 8.18
N TYR A 286 -1.40 -18.69 8.65
CA TYR A 286 -2.65 -19.28 8.19
C TYR A 286 -3.58 -18.23 7.58
N LYS A 287 -4.42 -18.65 6.64
CA LYS A 287 -5.53 -17.85 6.12
C LYS A 287 -6.59 -17.66 7.22
N SER A 288 -7.40 -16.61 7.09
CA SER A 288 -8.64 -16.53 7.87
C SER A 288 -9.54 -17.74 7.55
N GLY A 289 -10.30 -18.20 8.54
CA GLY A 289 -10.99 -19.48 8.48
C GLY A 289 -11.32 -19.98 9.89
N ALA A 290 -11.63 -21.28 10.00
CA ALA A 290 -12.05 -21.97 11.21
C ALA A 290 -11.27 -21.60 12.49
N SER A 291 -11.91 -21.80 13.64
CA SER A 291 -11.35 -21.56 14.98
C SER A 291 -9.98 -22.22 15.14
N SER A 292 -9.08 -21.56 15.88
CA SER A 292 -7.76 -22.11 16.16
C SER A 292 -7.87 -23.30 17.11
N TYR A 293 -7.03 -24.32 16.94
CA TYR A 293 -6.74 -25.25 18.02
C TYR A 293 -5.52 -24.75 18.81
N GLN A 294 -5.35 -25.29 20.01
CA GLN A 294 -4.24 -24.94 20.88
C GLN A 294 -3.54 -26.20 21.36
N GLY A 295 -2.22 -26.18 21.29
CA GLY A 295 -1.35 -27.17 21.92
C GLY A 295 -0.35 -26.50 22.85
N VAL A 296 0.60 -27.29 23.33
CA VAL A 296 1.75 -26.81 24.10
C VAL A 296 3.02 -27.13 23.31
N ASP A 297 3.90 -26.14 23.15
CA ASP A 297 5.18 -26.34 22.48
C ASP A 297 6.23 -27.01 23.39
N ALA A 298 7.40 -27.32 22.83
CA ALA A 298 8.47 -28.01 23.55
C ALA A 298 9.00 -27.24 24.77
N GLN A 299 8.72 -25.94 24.86
CA GLN A 299 9.12 -25.07 25.97
C GLN A 299 8.00 -24.87 26.99
N GLY A 300 6.84 -25.53 26.82
CA GLY A 300 5.71 -25.45 27.73
C GLY A 300 4.75 -24.29 27.45
N TYR A 301 4.98 -23.50 26.39
CA TYR A 301 4.08 -22.39 26.04
C TYR A 301 2.91 -22.88 25.20
N TYR A 302 1.75 -22.27 25.42
CA TYR A 302 0.63 -22.49 24.52
C TYR A 302 0.95 -21.99 23.12
N LYS A 303 0.64 -22.82 22.12
CA LYS A 303 0.83 -22.51 20.69
C LYS A 303 -0.47 -22.75 19.95
N TRP A 304 -0.92 -21.75 19.23
CA TRP A 304 -2.10 -21.87 18.39
C TRP A 304 -1.74 -22.46 17.02
N GLY A 305 -2.67 -23.22 16.47
CA GLY A 305 -2.61 -23.72 15.10
C GLY A 305 -3.98 -23.69 14.44
N ARG A 306 -4.00 -23.96 13.13
CA ARG A 306 -5.22 -24.18 12.36
C ARG A 306 -5.05 -25.40 11.47
N ASP A 307 -6.13 -25.80 10.82
CA ASP A 307 -6.12 -26.85 9.81
C ASP A 307 -4.92 -26.67 8.83
N PRO A 308 -4.11 -27.72 8.57
CA PRO A 308 -2.99 -27.65 7.64
C PRO A 308 -3.34 -27.16 6.23
N GLY A 309 -4.57 -27.41 5.76
CA GLY A 309 -5.09 -26.90 4.49
C GLY A 309 -5.30 -25.37 4.47
N LEU A 310 -5.31 -24.72 5.64
CA LEU A 310 -5.38 -23.26 5.78
C LEU A 310 -4.01 -22.60 5.84
N VAL A 311 -2.91 -23.36 5.82
CA VAL A 311 -1.56 -22.79 5.76
C VAL A 311 -1.44 -21.93 4.49
N ARG A 312 -0.95 -20.71 4.65
CA ARG A 312 -0.71 -19.82 3.52
C ARG A 312 0.36 -20.43 2.62
N GLN A 313 0.10 -20.44 1.32
CA GLN A 313 1.13 -20.75 0.33
C GLN A 313 2.28 -19.74 0.41
N ARG A 314 1.96 -18.49 0.79
CA ARG A 314 2.92 -17.41 0.99
C ARG A 314 2.68 -16.79 2.38
N PRO A 315 3.38 -17.26 3.42
CA PRO A 315 3.26 -16.73 4.77
C PRO A 315 3.62 -15.25 4.85
N MET A 316 3.03 -14.55 5.82
CA MET A 316 3.37 -13.15 6.08
C MET A 316 4.37 -13.09 7.24
N TYR A 317 5.58 -12.56 7.03
CA TYR A 317 6.62 -12.46 8.05
C TYR A 317 6.82 -11.01 8.50
N PRO A 318 7.16 -10.77 9.79
CA PRO A 318 7.45 -9.42 10.25
C PRO A 318 8.77 -8.91 9.67
N ILE A 319 8.80 -7.60 9.38
CA ILE A 319 10.03 -6.87 9.07
C ILE A 319 10.33 -5.84 10.15
N PHE A 320 11.62 -5.62 10.40
CA PHE A 320 12.09 -4.81 11.52
C PHE A 320 12.79 -3.55 11.05
N GLY A 321 12.70 -2.48 11.84
CA GLY A 321 13.41 -1.24 11.56
C GLY A 321 13.84 -0.52 12.82
N SER A 322 14.82 0.37 12.69
CA SER A 322 15.34 1.16 13.81
C SER A 322 14.45 2.36 14.19
N SER A 323 13.29 2.50 13.55
CA SER A 323 12.29 3.55 13.78
C SER A 323 10.90 2.93 13.64
N PRO A 324 9.88 3.41 14.39
CA PRO A 324 8.51 2.92 14.24
C PRO A 324 7.93 3.28 12.87
N ASP A 325 8.36 4.41 12.29
CA ASP A 325 7.99 4.78 10.93
C ASP A 325 8.85 4.00 9.94
N ILE A 326 8.21 3.13 9.15
CA ILE A 326 8.85 2.29 8.12
C ILE A 326 9.68 3.08 7.10
N ASN A 327 9.35 4.36 6.90
CA ASN A 327 10.03 5.24 5.96
C ASN A 327 11.29 5.89 6.54
N SER A 328 11.48 5.78 7.86
CA SER A 328 12.66 6.29 8.55
C SER A 328 13.41 5.15 9.23
N GLY A 329 14.69 5.37 9.54
CA GLY A 329 15.54 4.35 10.16
C GLY A 329 16.01 3.24 9.22
N ALA A 330 16.97 2.44 9.67
CA ALA A 330 17.54 1.35 8.90
C ALA A 330 16.60 0.13 8.89
N LEU A 331 16.66 -0.66 7.81
CA LEU A 331 16.14 -2.02 7.78
C LEU A 331 17.01 -2.90 8.69
N LEU A 332 16.36 -3.70 9.53
CA LEU A 332 17.01 -4.61 10.44
C LEU A 332 16.60 -6.05 10.13
N THR A 333 17.56 -6.97 10.12
CA THR A 333 17.30 -8.39 9.87
C THR A 333 17.65 -9.23 11.10
N PRO A 334 16.89 -10.30 11.41
CA PRO A 334 17.31 -11.26 12.43
C PRO A 334 18.70 -11.81 12.17
N GLY A 335 19.44 -12.15 13.23
CA GLY A 335 20.71 -12.86 13.11
C GLY A 335 20.52 -14.30 12.60
N THR A 336 21.62 -14.96 12.24
CA THR A 336 21.63 -16.37 11.83
C THR A 336 21.62 -17.34 13.03
N GLY A 337 21.66 -16.83 14.25
CA GLY A 337 21.69 -17.60 15.49
C GLY A 337 20.34 -17.69 16.20
N SER A 338 20.36 -18.31 17.39
CA SER A 338 19.18 -18.40 18.28
C SER A 338 18.99 -17.16 19.17
N ASP A 339 19.80 -16.12 18.95
CA ASP A 339 19.64 -14.85 19.63
C ASP A 339 18.35 -14.14 19.20
N CYS A 340 17.90 -13.21 20.04
CA CYS A 340 16.71 -12.40 19.78
C CYS A 340 17.07 -10.99 19.35
N ASN A 341 18.23 -10.83 18.70
CA ASN A 341 18.68 -9.54 18.20
C ASN A 341 18.32 -9.39 16.73
N VAL A 342 18.14 -8.13 16.33
CA VAL A 342 18.09 -7.75 14.92
C VAL A 342 19.29 -6.87 14.62
N TYR A 343 19.76 -6.96 13.38
CA TYR A 343 21.05 -6.42 12.98
C TYR A 343 20.88 -5.45 11.83
N SER A 344 21.66 -4.37 11.89
CA SER A 344 21.93 -3.49 10.76
C SER A 344 23.31 -3.83 10.18
N SER A 345 23.74 -3.06 9.17
CA SER A 345 25.11 -3.15 8.64
C SER A 345 26.20 -2.78 9.68
N THR A 346 25.85 -2.09 10.77
CA THR A 346 26.80 -1.66 11.80
C THR A 346 26.79 -2.53 13.06
N GLY A 347 25.94 -3.56 13.12
CA GLY A 347 25.83 -4.48 14.25
C GLY A 347 24.42 -4.63 14.81
N ALA A 348 24.32 -5.21 16.01
CA ALA A 348 23.05 -5.43 16.70
C ALA A 348 22.39 -4.10 17.06
N ALA A 349 21.10 -3.96 16.74
CA ALA A 349 20.33 -2.79 17.10
C ALA A 349 19.94 -2.84 18.58
N ALA A 350 20.15 -1.74 19.30
CA ALA A 350 19.71 -1.60 20.69
C ALA A 350 18.18 -1.56 20.83
N SER A 351 17.50 -1.07 19.79
CA SER A 351 16.05 -0.95 19.70
C SER A 351 15.57 -1.27 18.28
N PHE A 352 14.33 -1.75 18.15
CA PHE A 352 13.71 -2.08 16.88
C PHE A 352 12.18 -2.05 16.94
N TYR A 353 11.56 -1.92 15.78
CA TYR A 353 10.10 -1.91 15.64
C TYR A 353 9.67 -2.87 14.55
N VAL A 354 8.59 -3.62 14.77
CA VAL A 354 7.89 -4.31 13.68
C VAL A 354 7.19 -3.26 12.83
N ASN A 355 7.75 -2.98 11.66
CA ASN A 355 7.22 -1.94 10.79
C ASN A 355 6.02 -2.42 9.97
N LYS A 356 6.03 -3.69 9.56
CA LYS A 356 5.00 -4.30 8.69
C LYS A 356 5.17 -5.82 8.67
N TYR A 357 4.15 -6.49 8.13
CA TYR A 357 4.23 -7.88 7.67
C TYR A 357 4.34 -7.96 6.14
N CYS A 358 5.32 -8.70 5.65
CA CYS A 358 5.60 -8.91 4.24
C CYS A 358 5.20 -10.31 3.81
N GLU A 359 4.62 -10.47 2.62
CA GLU A 359 4.27 -11.78 2.07
C GLU A 359 5.51 -12.44 1.45
N SER A 360 5.78 -13.71 1.78
CA SER A 360 6.91 -14.47 1.22
C SER A 360 6.84 -14.60 -0.30
N ILE A 361 7.99 -14.82 -0.93
CA ILE A 361 8.04 -15.21 -2.35
C ILE A 361 7.94 -16.72 -2.50
N TYR A 362 7.61 -17.16 -3.71
CA TYR A 362 7.39 -18.57 -4.07
C TYR A 362 8.59 -19.46 -3.74
#